data_AF-A0AAW2YCQ1-F1
#
_entry.id   AF-A0AAW2YCQ1-F1
#
_cell.length_a   1.000
_cell.length_b   1.000
_cell.length_c   1.000
_cell.angle_alpha   90.00
_cell.angle_beta   90.00
_cell.angle_gamma   90.00
#
_symmetry.space_group_name_H-M   'P 1'
#
loop_
_entity.id
_entity.type
_entity.pdbx_description
1 polymer ?
#
loop_
_entity_poly.entity_id
_entity_poly.type
_entity_poly.pdbx_seq_one_letter_code
_entity_poly.pdbx_strand_id
1 'polypeptide(L)'
;MKIVQLATAIVSEILVVIKELIRSITALLQQENSNGCAISVDSLEKLLKLCQGFGVQVDELGACLYPPQEISAIKVALEKISSFIKETETELQKLKGSTDDFSKACTGLRSSLGQLEFELGCPGAADLVPELENLVVSN
;
A
#
# COMPACT_ATOMS: atom_id res chain seq x y z
N MET A 1 11.52 -1.26 -16.96
CA MET A 1 11.04 -0.33 -15.90
C MET A 1 10.43 -1.14 -14.75
N LYS A 2 11.26 -1.87 -13.99
CA LYS A 2 10.79 -2.85 -12.99
C LYS A 2 10.09 -2.17 -11.80
N ILE A 3 10.66 -1.06 -11.30
CA ILE A 3 10.06 -0.23 -10.24
C ILE A 3 8.64 0.23 -10.62
N VAL A 4 8.43 0.71 -11.85
CA VAL A 4 7.11 1.17 -12.33
C VAL A 4 6.09 0.03 -12.37
N GLN A 5 6.51 -1.16 -12.81
CA GLN A 5 5.63 -2.34 -12.84
C GLN A 5 5.22 -2.77 -11.42
N LEU A 6 6.17 -2.79 -10.48
CA LEU A 6 5.89 -3.11 -9.08
C LEU A 6 5.00 -2.05 -8.42
N ALA A 7 5.22 -0.76 -8.69
CA ALA A 7 4.34 0.31 -8.23
C ALA A 7 2.92 0.18 -8.79
N THR A 8 2.77 -0.21 -10.06
CA THR A 8 1.46 -0.47 -10.68
C THR A 8 0.74 -1.64 -9.99
N ALA A 9 1.48 -2.70 -9.63
CA ALA A 9 0.93 -3.81 -8.87
C ALA A 9 0.44 -3.36 -7.48
N ILE A 10 1.20 -2.50 -6.79
CA ILE A 10 0.79 -1.91 -5.51
C ILE A 10 -0.50 -1.11 -5.65
N VAL A 11 -0.61 -0.23 -6.65
CA VAL A 11 -1.85 0.54 -6.90
C VAL A 11 -3.03 -0.40 -7.17
N SER A 12 -2.81 -1.47 -7.92
CA SER A 12 -3.84 -2.48 -8.20
C SER A 12 -4.30 -3.19 -6.92
N GLU A 13 -3.37 -3.59 -6.06
CA GLU A 13 -3.68 -4.21 -4.76
C GLU A 13 -4.38 -3.22 -3.80
N ILE A 14 -4.03 -1.93 -3.81
CA ILE A 14 -4.76 -0.89 -3.06
C ILE A 14 -6.23 -0.84 -3.49
N LEU A 15 -6.51 -0.89 -4.80
CA LEU A 15 -7.88 -0.91 -5.31
C LEU A 15 -8.64 -2.17 -4.83
N VAL A 16 -7.96 -3.32 -4.75
CA VAL A 16 -8.56 -4.55 -4.22
C VAL A 16 -8.89 -4.40 -2.73
N VAL A 17 -7.99 -3.82 -1.92
CA VAL A 17 -8.24 -3.52 -0.50
C VAL A 17 -9.43 -2.59 -0.33
N ILE A 18 -9.50 -1.49 -1.09
CA ILE A 18 -10.62 -0.53 -1.04
C ILE A 18 -11.93 -1.22 -1.44
N LYS A 19 -11.93 -2.06 -2.48
CA LYS A 19 -13.11 -2.83 -2.90
C LYS A 19 -13.61 -3.74 -1.78
N GLU A 20 -12.73 -4.53 -1.15
CA GLU A 20 -13.14 -5.44 -0.07
C GLU A 20 -13.54 -4.68 1.21
N LEU A 21 -12.97 -3.50 1.45
CA LEU A 21 -13.42 -2.61 2.52
C LEU A 21 -14.85 -2.11 2.28
N ILE A 22 -15.17 -1.64 1.07
CA ILE A 22 -16.53 -1.21 0.69
C ILE A 22 -17.51 -2.37 0.87
N ARG A 23 -17.14 -3.58 0.45
CA ARG A 23 -17.96 -4.79 0.60
C ARG A 23 -18.22 -5.10 2.08
N SER A 24 -17.21 -5.00 2.93
CA SER A 24 -17.30 -5.22 4.37
C SER A 24 -18.21 -4.18 5.05
N ILE A 25 -18.04 -2.89 4.74
CA ILE A 25 -18.88 -1.80 5.26
C ILE A 25 -20.34 -1.98 4.79
N THR A 26 -20.55 -2.36 3.53
CA THR A 26 -21.90 -2.60 2.99
C THR A 26 -22.60 -3.72 3.75
N ALA A 27 -21.90 -4.82 4.04
CA ALA A 27 -22.44 -5.92 4.83
C ALA A 27 -22.79 -5.48 6.27
N LEU A 28 -21.95 -4.67 6.90
CA LEU A 28 -22.24 -4.10 8.22
C LEU A 28 -23.52 -3.25 8.20
N LEU A 29 -23.66 -2.33 7.23
CA LEU A 29 -24.84 -1.47 7.09
C LEU A 29 -26.13 -2.28 6.88
N GLN A 30 -26.05 -3.40 6.16
CA GLN A 30 -27.18 -4.32 5.99
C GLN A 30 -27.58 -4.99 7.31
N GLN A 31 -26.60 -5.35 8.16
CA GLN A 31 -26.85 -5.95 9.47
C GLN A 31 -27.37 -4.94 10.51
N GLU A 32 -26.94 -3.67 10.44
CA GLU A 32 -27.48 -2.60 11.28
C GLU A 32 -29.00 -2.47 11.10
N ASN A 33 -29.45 -2.46 9.84
CA ASN A 33 -30.87 -2.38 9.49
C ASN A 33 -31.70 -3.57 10.02
N SER A 34 -31.09 -4.73 10.24
CA SER A 34 -31.79 -5.92 10.76
C SER A 34 -31.70 -6.08 12.28
N ASN A 35 -30.59 -5.65 12.90
CA ASN A 35 -30.27 -5.96 14.29
C ASN A 35 -30.41 -4.75 15.23
N GLY A 36 -30.66 -3.54 14.70
CA GLY A 36 -30.85 -2.32 15.50
C GLY A 36 -29.62 -1.84 16.27
N CYS A 37 -28.44 -2.39 15.98
CA CYS A 37 -27.18 -1.98 16.58
C CYS A 37 -26.52 -0.94 15.68
N ALA A 38 -26.42 0.29 16.20
CA ALA A 38 -25.88 1.41 15.43
C ALA A 38 -24.38 1.25 15.15
N ILE A 39 -23.98 1.47 13.89
CA ILE A 39 -22.56 1.47 13.52
C ILE A 39 -21.91 2.78 14.00
N SER A 40 -20.67 2.67 14.48
CA SER A 40 -19.88 3.84 14.90
C SER A 40 -19.59 4.75 13.69
N VAL A 41 -20.23 5.92 13.66
CA VAL A 41 -19.98 6.96 12.66
C VAL A 41 -18.53 7.43 12.70
N ASP A 42 -17.94 7.57 13.89
CA ASP A 42 -16.54 7.98 14.07
C ASP A 42 -15.56 6.99 13.41
N SER A 43 -15.84 5.68 13.54
CA SER A 43 -15.04 4.64 12.90
C SER A 43 -15.19 4.65 11.39
N LEU A 44 -16.41 4.88 10.87
CA LEU A 44 -16.64 5.03 9.42
C LEU A 44 -15.93 6.28 8.86
N GLU A 45 -15.99 7.40 9.57
CA GLU A 45 -15.27 8.62 9.18
C GLU A 45 -13.75 8.39 9.18
N LYS A 46 -13.22 7.67 10.17
CA LYS A 46 -11.81 7.31 10.21
C LYS A 46 -11.42 6.40 9.04
N LEU A 47 -12.23 5.40 8.69
CA LEU A 47 -12.02 4.56 7.51
C LEU A 47 -12.03 5.38 6.22
N LEU A 48 -12.93 6.36 6.10
CA LEU A 48 -12.97 7.26 4.94
C LEU A 48 -11.68 8.11 4.83
N LYS A 49 -11.19 8.66 5.95
CA LYS A 49 -9.92 9.41 5.98
C LYS A 49 -8.73 8.53 5.60
N LEU A 50 -8.71 7.27 6.02
CA LEU A 50 -7.68 6.30 5.61
C LEU A 50 -7.74 6.02 4.10
N CYS A 51 -8.94 5.88 3.51
CA CYS A 51 -9.11 5.73 2.06
C CYS A 51 -8.60 6.96 1.28
N GLN A 52 -8.86 8.17 1.78
CA GLN A 52 -8.31 9.40 1.21
C GLN A 52 -6.78 9.41 1.32
N GLY A 53 -6.23 8.97 2.46
CA GLY A 53 -4.80 8.79 2.67
C GLY A 53 -4.16 7.87 1.63
N PHE A 54 -4.77 6.72 1.33
CA PHE A 54 -4.32 5.86 0.25
C PHE A 54 -4.27 6.59 -1.10
N GLY A 55 -5.30 7.36 -1.44
CA GLY A 55 -5.33 8.17 -2.67
C GLY A 55 -4.17 9.15 -2.77
N VAL A 56 -3.90 9.90 -1.70
CA VAL A 56 -2.75 10.82 -1.64
C VAL A 56 -1.42 10.08 -1.86
N GLN A 57 -1.27 8.90 -1.26
CA GLN A 57 -0.03 8.11 -1.42
C GLN A 57 0.09 7.49 -2.81
N VAL A 58 -1.01 7.15 -3.47
CA VAL A 58 -0.99 6.73 -4.88
C VAL A 58 -0.53 7.88 -5.78
N ASP A 59 -0.99 9.11 -5.53
CA ASP A 59 -0.56 10.30 -6.27
C ASP A 59 0.93 10.61 -6.02
N GLU A 60 1.37 10.58 -4.76
CA GLU A 60 2.79 10.75 -4.38
C GLU A 60 3.66 9.66 -5.05
N LEU A 61 3.22 8.40 -5.00
CA LEU A 61 3.90 7.27 -5.65
C LEU A 61 3.94 7.46 -7.17
N GLY A 62 2.87 7.94 -7.80
CA GLY A 62 2.85 8.23 -9.23
C GLY A 62 3.84 9.33 -9.63
N ALA A 63 3.92 10.40 -8.84
CA ALA A 63 4.81 11.54 -9.09
C ALA A 63 6.29 11.17 -9.00
N CYS A 64 6.68 10.35 -8.03
CA CYS A 64 8.09 9.97 -7.84
C CYS A 64 8.61 8.93 -8.85
N LEU A 65 7.76 8.40 -9.73
CA LEU A 65 8.14 7.46 -10.79
C LEU A 65 8.59 8.13 -12.09
N TYR A 66 8.34 9.44 -12.26
CA TYR A 66 8.86 10.20 -13.39
C TYR A 66 10.40 10.31 -13.29
N PRO A 67 11.13 10.28 -14.42
CA PRO A 67 12.58 10.49 -14.38
C PRO A 67 12.97 11.94 -14.00
N PRO A 68 14.02 12.14 -13.18
CA PRO A 68 14.73 11.11 -12.41
C PRO A 68 13.89 10.59 -11.23
N GLN A 69 13.86 9.27 -11.03
CA GLN A 69 13.02 8.66 -9.99
C GLN A 69 13.49 9.02 -8.57
N GLU A 70 12.55 9.40 -7.72
CA GLU A 70 12.83 9.83 -6.35
C GLU A 70 12.75 8.66 -5.36
N ILE A 71 13.79 7.83 -5.32
CA ILE A 71 13.83 6.58 -4.52
C ILE A 71 13.48 6.80 -3.03
N SER A 72 13.94 7.89 -2.44
CA SER A 72 13.62 8.24 -1.04
C SER A 72 12.12 8.50 -0.86
N ALA A 73 11.51 9.26 -1.78
CA ALA A 73 10.09 9.56 -1.75
C ALA A 73 9.24 8.30 -1.98
N ILE A 74 9.68 7.39 -2.87
CA ILE A 74 9.04 6.08 -3.04
C ILE A 74 9.00 5.34 -1.70
N LYS A 75 10.14 5.21 -1.00
CA LYS A 75 10.20 4.49 0.30
C LYS A 75 9.25 5.10 1.33
N VAL A 76 9.21 6.42 1.45
CA VAL A 76 8.28 7.13 2.36
C VAL A 76 6.82 6.81 2.02
N ALA A 77 6.46 6.77 0.74
CA ALA A 77 5.11 6.41 0.33
C ALA A 77 4.74 4.97 0.72
N LEU A 78 5.66 4.01 0.55
CA LEU A 78 5.44 2.61 0.94
C LEU A 78 5.24 2.42 2.45
N GLU A 79 6.01 3.14 3.27
CA GLU A 79 5.86 3.12 4.73
C GLU A 79 4.49 3.65 5.17
N LYS A 80 4.04 4.77 4.58
CA LYS A 80 2.72 5.36 4.85
C LYS A 80 1.59 4.42 4.43
N ILE A 81 1.67 3.83 3.23
CA ILE A 81 0.71 2.82 2.75
C ILE A 81 0.66 1.65 3.73
N SER A 82 1.81 1.14 4.18
CA SER A 82 1.89 0.07 5.18
C SER A 82 1.22 0.43 6.51
N SER A 83 1.35 1.67 6.97
CA SER A 83 0.64 2.17 8.17
C SER A 83 -0.87 2.17 7.95
N PHE A 84 -1.34 2.71 6.82
CA PHE A 84 -2.77 2.78 6.53
C PHE A 84 -3.44 1.42 6.47
N ILE A 85 -2.76 0.38 5.96
CA ILE A 85 -3.30 -0.99 5.98
C ILE A 85 -3.54 -1.45 7.42
N LYS A 86 -2.55 -1.29 8.31
CA LYS A 86 -2.65 -1.70 9.72
C LYS A 86 -3.77 -0.95 10.44
N GLU A 87 -3.89 0.35 10.19
CA GLU A 87 -4.94 1.18 10.77
C GLU A 87 -6.33 0.79 10.24
N THR A 88 -6.46 0.51 8.95
CA THR A 88 -7.72 0.09 8.33
C THR A 88 -8.19 -1.25 8.90
N GLU A 89 -7.30 -2.24 9.03
CA GLU A 89 -7.61 -3.51 9.69
C GLU A 89 -8.07 -3.29 11.14
N THR A 90 -7.36 -2.44 11.88
CA THR A 90 -7.70 -2.14 13.28
C THR A 90 -9.08 -1.51 13.41
N GLU A 91 -9.41 -0.53 12.57
CA GLU A 91 -10.74 0.10 12.59
C GLU A 91 -11.85 -0.87 12.15
N LEU A 92 -11.59 -1.69 11.13
CA LEU A 92 -12.58 -2.67 10.67
C LEU A 92 -12.81 -3.79 11.71
N GLN A 93 -11.78 -4.18 12.47
CA GLN A 93 -11.91 -5.10 13.59
C GLN A 93 -12.76 -4.52 14.73
N LYS A 94 -12.62 -3.23 15.06
CA LYS A 94 -13.48 -2.56 16.05
C LYS A 94 -14.96 -2.60 15.66
N LEU A 95 -15.22 -2.49 14.35
CA LEU A 95 -16.56 -2.60 13.78
C LEU A 95 -17.05 -4.06 13.62
N LYS A 96 -16.22 -5.06 13.96
CA LYS A 96 -16.47 -6.49 13.71
C LYS A 96 -16.78 -6.79 12.24
N GLY A 97 -16.27 -5.98 11.32
CA GLY A 97 -16.47 -6.10 9.88
C GLY A 97 -15.35 -6.83 9.15
N SER A 98 -14.38 -7.40 9.87
CA SER A 98 -13.23 -8.05 9.24
C SER A 98 -13.69 -9.33 8.54
N THR A 99 -13.37 -9.45 7.25
CA THR A 99 -13.67 -10.62 6.42
C THR A 99 -12.38 -11.28 5.95
N ASP A 100 -12.44 -12.57 5.64
CA ASP A 100 -11.30 -13.32 5.10
C ASP A 100 -10.80 -12.72 3.77
N ASP A 101 -11.72 -12.28 2.91
CA ASP A 101 -11.41 -11.64 1.65
C ASP A 101 -10.63 -10.32 1.85
N PHE A 102 -11.05 -9.50 2.82
CA PHE A 102 -10.34 -8.27 3.19
C PHE A 102 -8.94 -8.58 3.74
N SER A 103 -8.82 -9.53 4.67
CA SER A 103 -7.52 -9.93 5.21
C SER A 103 -6.58 -10.48 4.13
N LYS A 104 -7.11 -11.24 3.16
CA LYS A 104 -6.35 -11.71 2.00
C LYS A 104 -5.87 -10.55 1.12
N ALA A 105 -6.73 -9.56 0.85
CA ALA A 105 -6.36 -8.36 0.11
C ALA A 105 -5.23 -7.58 0.82
N CYS A 106 -5.32 -7.40 2.15
CA CYS A 106 -4.26 -6.75 2.92
C CYS A 106 -2.92 -7.50 2.86
N THR A 107 -2.95 -8.84 2.92
CA THR A 107 -1.74 -9.66 2.74
C THR A 107 -1.16 -9.56 1.34
N GLY A 108 -2.01 -9.50 0.32
CA GLY A 108 -1.61 -9.27 -1.08
C GLY A 108 -0.86 -7.96 -1.24
N LEU A 109 -1.45 -6.86 -0.74
CA LEU A 109 -0.82 -5.54 -0.76
C LEU A 109 0.52 -5.52 0.00
N ARG A 110 0.60 -6.09 1.20
CA ARG A 110 1.87 -6.19 1.96
C ARG A 110 2.95 -6.95 1.19
N SER A 111 2.58 -8.02 0.50
CA SER A 111 3.51 -8.80 -0.31
C SER A 111 4.07 -7.97 -1.46
N SER A 112 3.22 -7.20 -2.14
CA SER A 112 3.64 -6.29 -3.22
C SER A 112 4.52 -5.14 -2.72
N LEU A 113 4.22 -4.58 -1.54
CA LEU A 113 5.07 -3.57 -0.90
C LEU A 113 6.47 -4.14 -0.61
N GLY A 114 6.55 -5.33 0.00
CA GLY A 114 7.83 -5.98 0.28
C GLY A 114 8.65 -6.30 -0.96
N GLN A 115 8.01 -6.65 -2.08
CA GLN A 115 8.71 -6.85 -3.36
C GLN A 115 9.35 -5.57 -3.90
N LEU A 116 8.64 -4.44 -3.81
CA LEU A 116 9.19 -3.15 -4.22
C LEU A 116 10.29 -2.68 -3.27
N GLU A 117 10.10 -2.81 -1.96
CA GLU A 117 11.13 -2.49 -0.96
C GLU A 117 12.43 -3.27 -1.20
N PHE A 118 12.32 -4.57 -1.50
CA PHE A 118 13.46 -5.40 -1.86
C PHE A 118 14.18 -4.88 -3.12
N GLU A 119 13.44 -4.51 -4.16
CA GLU A 119 14.01 -3.94 -5.39
C GLU A 119 14.74 -2.61 -5.12
N LEU A 120 14.18 -1.75 -4.25
CA LEU A 120 14.78 -0.45 -3.87
C LEU A 120 15.95 -0.58 -2.89
N GLY A 121 16.12 -1.74 -2.27
CA GLY A 121 17.22 -2.08 -1.36
C GLY A 121 18.35 -2.87 -2.03
N CYS A 122 18.14 -3.38 -3.24
CA CYS A 122 19.17 -4.05 -4.01
C CYS A 122 20.12 -3.00 -4.60
N PRO A 123 21.43 -3.03 -4.33
CA PRO A 123 22.37 -2.24 -5.09
C PRO A 123 22.29 -2.73 -6.54
N GLY A 124 21.64 -1.96 -7.40
CA GLY A 124 21.56 -2.29 -8.82
C GLY A 124 22.97 -2.37 -9.39
N ALA A 125 23.17 -3.16 -10.44
CA ALA A 125 24.45 -3.26 -11.15
C ALA A 125 25.03 -1.90 -11.64
N ALA A 126 24.23 -0.83 -11.59
CA ALA A 126 24.68 0.55 -11.82
C ALA A 126 25.63 1.08 -10.73
N ASP A 127 25.51 0.60 -9.48
CA ASP A 127 26.41 0.96 -8.36
C ASP A 127 27.72 0.15 -8.38
N LEU A 128 27.79 -0.93 -9.16
CA LEU A 128 28.99 -1.75 -9.36
C LEU A 128 29.91 -1.22 -10.48
N VAL A 129 29.39 -0.37 -11.37
CA VAL A 129 30.18 0.22 -12.47
C VAL A 129 31.33 1.12 -11.96
N PRO A 130 31.12 2.05 -11.01
CA PRO A 130 32.24 2.89 -10.53
C PRO A 130 33.28 2.10 -9.71
N GLU A 131 32.92 0.93 -9.17
CA GLU A 131 33.84 0.09 -8.39
C GLU A 131 34.72 -0.80 -9.29
N LEU A 132 34.25 -1.16 -10.49
CA LEU A 132 35.01 -1.92 -11.48
C LEU A 132 35.98 -1.06 -12.30
N GLU A 133 35.72 0.24 -12.47
CA GLU A 133 36.66 1.16 -13.16
C GLU A 133 37.96 1.37 -12.38
N ASN A 134 37.97 1.16 -11.07
CA ASN A 134 39.17 1.28 -10.22
C ASN A 134 40.04 0.01 -10.19
N LEU A 135 39.64 -1.07 -10.86
CA LEU A 135 40.38 -2.34 -10.93
C LEU A 135 41.13 -2.54 -12.24
N VAL A 136 41.31 -1.50 -13.06
CA VAL A 136 42.26 -1.54 -14.19
C VAL A 136 43.68 -1.59 -13.63
N VAL A 137 44.17 -2.81 -13.40
CA VAL A 137 45.58 -3.09 -13.18
C VAL A 137 46.28 -2.88 -14.52
N SER A 138 47.00 -1.77 -14.63
CA SER A 138 47.94 -1.52 -15.71
C SER A 138 49.02 -2.60 -15.66
N ASN A 139 49.12 -3.38 -16.75
CA ASN A 139 50.16 -4.39 -16.97
C ASN A 139 51.39 -3.77 -17.63
#